data_AF-A0A1B3JFD3-F1
#
_entry.id   AF-A0A1B3JFD3-F1
#
_cell.length_a   1.000
_cell.length_b   1.000
_cell.length_c   1.000
_cell.angle_alpha   90.00
_cell.angle_beta   90.00
_cell.angle_gamma   90.00
#
_symmetry.space_group_name_H-M   'P 1'
#
loop_
_entity.id
_entity.type
_entity.pdbx_description
1 polymer ?
#
loop_
_entity_poly.entity_id
_entity_poly.type
_entity_poly.pdbx_seq_one_letter_code
_entity_poly.pdbx_strand_id
1 'polypeptide(L)'
;MSTTLKVLNAKTVIAEHKIKQGETLTLAAKVEANYQLIDDKTGFGPENIITKREDNDLKIFLKDGDVKEDIVIKDYYDEEAGKETSNLLIGQADNGKIYAYIPESGVKTDAVSLLADQVAAPQILGGDELASAFWAFNPWWLAALVPLAAGITIAASNSGGSSGNNNGSNNEEPDNTAPVKAAKNAVAAAEKAASDLDKAIAEAQKGGLTAEEKSKLDEQAKEADALKDAAKAAVDALPDTSTDKTDLTTRVEVIDNRVPDVTEDPATEAKAAVEAAEKAAKVLDEAIANAEKNPDGSLKDEAALKAQQDEANALKEAAKEAIAKVTDDAQKVELDKQADAINNDFPTADPVKAADEALAKAKAAEAALDEAIANAEKNPDGSLKDEAALKAQQDEANALKEAAKEAIAKVTDDPMMHRKPSLISKQMRLTTTSRRQTR
;
A
#
# COMPACT_ATOMS: atom_id res chain seq x y z
N MET A 1 28.47 17.27 -48.14
CA MET A 1 27.65 16.07 -48.50
C MET A 1 26.18 16.47 -48.50
N SER A 2 25.25 15.68 -49.05
CA SER A 2 23.83 15.99 -48.87
C SER A 2 23.23 15.01 -47.87
N THR A 3 22.48 15.56 -46.92
CA THR A 3 21.94 14.81 -45.78
C THR A 3 20.49 15.19 -45.60
N THR A 4 19.65 14.21 -45.32
CA THR A 4 18.26 14.41 -44.94
C THR A 4 18.12 14.31 -43.42
N LEU A 5 17.50 15.32 -42.82
CA LEU A 5 17.05 15.30 -41.42
C LEU A 5 15.55 15.00 -41.38
N LYS A 6 15.17 13.89 -40.73
CA LYS A 6 13.77 13.59 -40.40
C LYS A 6 13.49 13.88 -38.94
N VAL A 7 12.31 14.43 -38.66
CA VAL A 7 11.78 14.62 -37.30
C VAL A 7 10.68 13.59 -37.10
N LEU A 8 10.80 12.75 -36.08
CA LEU A 8 9.91 11.62 -35.83
C LEU A 8 9.29 11.74 -34.45
N ASN A 9 7.96 11.67 -34.36
CA ASN A 9 7.28 11.48 -33.07
C ASN A 9 7.05 9.98 -32.82
N ALA A 10 6.22 9.64 -31.83
CA ALA A 10 5.93 8.24 -31.46
C ALA A 10 5.27 7.38 -32.56
N LYS A 11 4.72 8.00 -33.61
CA LYS A 11 3.86 7.32 -34.61
C LYS A 11 4.30 7.52 -36.04
N THR A 12 4.91 8.67 -36.37
CA THR A 12 5.16 9.05 -37.75
C THR A 12 6.34 10.01 -37.88
N VAL A 13 6.82 10.17 -39.11
CA VAL A 13 7.68 11.28 -39.52
C VAL A 13 6.80 12.53 -39.63
N ILE A 14 7.11 13.55 -38.84
CA ILE A 14 6.36 14.81 -38.78
C ILE A 14 7.03 15.94 -39.57
N ALA A 15 8.32 15.80 -39.91
CA ALA A 15 9.01 16.69 -40.83
C ALA A 15 10.17 15.98 -41.52
N GLU A 16 10.53 16.45 -42.72
CA GLU A 16 11.69 15.99 -43.49
C GLU A 16 12.35 17.20 -44.16
N HIS A 17 13.66 17.34 -43.98
CA HIS A 17 14.44 18.47 -44.49
C HIS A 17 15.67 17.95 -45.22
N LYS A 18 15.84 18.33 -46.49
CA LYS A 18 17.06 18.07 -47.25
C LYS A 18 18.06 19.19 -47.05
N ILE A 19 19.29 18.82 -46.72
CA ILE A 19 20.40 19.72 -46.47
C ILE A 19 21.41 19.53 -47.59
N LYS A 20 21.72 20.60 -48.32
CA LYS A 20 22.77 20.58 -49.32
C LYS A 20 24.09 20.99 -48.69
N GLN A 21 25.18 20.53 -49.29
CA GLN A 21 26.53 20.89 -48.87
C GLN A 21 26.72 22.42 -48.83
N GLY A 22 27.16 22.94 -47.68
CA GLY A 22 27.38 24.36 -47.42
C GLY A 22 26.13 25.16 -47.00
N GLU A 23 24.94 24.55 -47.02
CA GLU A 23 23.72 25.14 -46.46
C GLU A 23 23.60 24.76 -44.97
N THR A 24 23.17 25.72 -44.14
CA THR A 24 22.84 25.44 -42.73
C THR A 24 21.33 25.34 -42.60
N LEU A 25 20.83 24.21 -42.10
CA LEU A 25 19.45 24.05 -41.70
C LEU A 25 19.25 24.58 -40.29
N THR A 26 18.20 25.36 -40.06
CA THR A 26 17.82 25.83 -38.72
C THR A 26 16.35 25.52 -38.48
N LEU A 27 16.05 24.81 -37.40
CA LEU A 27 14.68 24.49 -36.99
C LEU A 27 14.53 24.58 -35.46
N ALA A 28 13.31 24.78 -34.98
CA ALA A 28 13.01 24.69 -33.55
C ALA A 28 12.85 23.23 -33.11
N ALA A 29 13.29 22.93 -31.90
CA ALA A 29 13.10 21.62 -31.29
C ALA A 29 11.60 21.30 -31.16
N LYS A 30 11.25 20.04 -31.38
CA LYS A 30 9.95 19.47 -31.09
C LYS A 30 10.04 18.62 -29.83
N VAL A 31 9.06 18.80 -28.95
CA VAL A 31 8.85 17.98 -27.76
C VAL A 31 8.50 16.57 -28.21
N GLU A 32 9.05 15.56 -27.51
CA GLU A 32 8.78 14.15 -27.78
C GLU A 32 9.09 13.73 -29.23
N ALA A 33 10.27 14.13 -29.72
CA ALA A 33 10.70 13.84 -31.08
C ALA A 33 12.15 13.34 -31.16
N ASN A 34 12.39 12.38 -32.05
CA ASN A 34 13.73 12.00 -32.48
C ASN A 34 14.10 12.70 -33.78
N TYR A 35 15.39 12.94 -33.96
CA TYR A 35 16.00 13.53 -35.15
C TYR A 35 16.85 12.47 -35.85
N GLN A 36 16.41 12.01 -37.02
CA GLN A 36 17.13 10.99 -37.78
C GLN A 36 17.95 11.64 -38.89
N LEU A 37 19.26 11.38 -38.89
CA LEU A 37 20.17 11.74 -39.98
C LEU A 37 20.24 10.63 -41.01
N ILE A 38 20.23 11.00 -42.28
CA ILE A 38 20.37 10.09 -43.42
C ILE A 38 21.31 10.75 -44.44
N ASP A 39 22.46 10.14 -44.73
CA ASP A 39 23.29 10.49 -45.88
C ASP A 39 22.57 10.06 -47.17
N ASP A 40 22.30 11.01 -48.06
CA ASP A 40 21.51 10.73 -49.26
C ASP A 40 22.22 9.83 -50.28
N LYS A 41 23.56 9.69 -50.18
CA LYS A 41 24.34 8.81 -51.06
C LYS A 41 24.28 7.37 -50.59
N THR A 42 24.39 7.14 -49.29
CA THR A 42 24.46 5.78 -48.72
C THR A 42 23.08 5.26 -48.32
N GLY A 43 22.14 6.15 -48.00
CA GLY A 43 20.85 5.80 -47.42
C GLY A 43 20.92 5.47 -45.91
N PHE A 44 22.10 5.58 -45.31
CA PHE A 44 22.38 5.30 -43.90
C PHE A 44 22.68 6.60 -43.14
N GLY A 45 22.66 6.56 -41.80
CA GLY A 45 23.12 7.68 -41.00
C GLY A 45 24.62 7.91 -41.19
N PRO A 46 25.09 9.18 -41.22
CA PRO A 46 26.53 9.47 -41.16
C PRO A 46 27.19 8.76 -39.97
N GLU A 47 28.30 8.06 -40.17
CA GLU A 47 28.94 7.28 -39.10
C GLU A 47 29.51 8.16 -37.99
N ASN A 48 30.16 9.28 -38.35
CA ASN A 48 30.74 10.22 -37.40
C ASN A 48 30.24 11.63 -37.64
N ILE A 49 29.92 12.32 -36.55
CA ILE A 49 29.53 13.73 -36.53
C ILE A 49 30.23 14.43 -35.36
N ILE A 50 30.17 15.76 -35.33
CA ILE A 50 30.50 16.53 -34.13
C ILE A 50 29.24 17.27 -33.72
N THR A 51 28.93 17.26 -32.42
CA THR A 51 27.83 18.02 -31.84
C THR A 51 28.38 19.06 -30.87
N LYS A 52 27.83 20.26 -30.89
CA LYS A 52 28.17 21.34 -29.95
C LYS A 52 26.90 21.93 -29.37
N ARG A 53 26.86 22.13 -28.05
CA ARG A 53 25.85 22.99 -27.43
C ARG A 53 26.31 24.44 -27.45
N GLU A 54 25.43 25.33 -27.84
CA GLU A 54 25.61 26.78 -27.72
C GLU A 54 24.31 27.38 -27.18
N ASP A 55 24.36 27.90 -25.96
CA ASP A 55 23.17 28.26 -25.17
C ASP A 55 22.20 27.07 -25.03
N ASN A 56 20.99 27.18 -25.58
CA ASN A 56 20.01 26.08 -25.62
C ASN A 56 19.96 25.36 -26.97
N ASP A 57 20.81 25.74 -27.92
CA ASP A 57 20.80 25.20 -29.28
C ASP A 57 21.77 24.02 -29.40
N LEU A 58 21.33 22.97 -30.12
CA LEU A 58 22.20 21.89 -30.57
C LEU A 58 22.69 22.20 -31.99
N LYS A 59 24.01 22.32 -32.14
CA LYS A 59 24.68 22.44 -33.44
C LYS A 59 25.29 21.11 -33.84
N ILE A 60 25.11 20.74 -35.09
CA ILE A 60 25.63 19.49 -35.68
C ILE A 60 26.53 19.85 -36.86
N PHE A 61 27.71 19.27 -36.86
CA PHE A 61 28.72 19.39 -37.91
C PHE A 61 28.93 18.01 -38.53
N LEU A 62 28.61 17.91 -39.82
CA LEU A 62 28.83 16.72 -40.63
C LEU A 62 30.29 16.75 -41.10
N LYS A 63 30.96 15.59 -41.14
CA LYS A 63 32.36 15.50 -41.60
C LYS A 63 32.47 15.62 -43.13
N ASP A 64 32.06 16.74 -43.70
CA ASP A 64 32.03 16.98 -45.14
C ASP A 64 33.08 17.96 -45.67
N GLY A 65 33.99 18.39 -44.77
CA GLY A 65 35.15 19.23 -45.08
C GLY A 65 34.93 20.72 -44.81
N ASP A 66 33.73 21.14 -44.39
CA ASP A 66 33.47 22.48 -43.85
C ASP A 66 33.67 22.51 -42.32
N VAL A 67 33.98 23.69 -41.80
CA VAL A 67 34.05 24.00 -40.35
C VAL A 67 32.78 24.67 -39.84
N LYS A 68 31.85 25.01 -40.75
CA LYS A 68 30.55 25.61 -40.46
C LYS A 68 29.54 24.56 -39.99
N GLU A 69 28.60 24.96 -39.14
CA GLU A 69 27.48 24.09 -38.75
C GLU A 69 26.53 23.80 -39.92
N ASP A 70 26.15 22.53 -40.06
CA ASP A 70 25.20 22.07 -41.08
C ASP A 70 23.76 22.12 -40.57
N ILE A 71 23.56 21.88 -39.27
CA ILE A 71 22.23 21.82 -38.66
C ILE A 71 22.27 22.52 -37.30
N VAL A 72 21.28 23.38 -37.06
CA VAL A 72 21.00 24.02 -35.76
C VAL A 72 19.58 23.66 -35.35
N ILE A 73 19.45 22.92 -34.25
CA ILE A 73 18.18 22.63 -33.61
C ILE A 73 18.06 23.58 -32.42
N LYS A 74 17.22 24.60 -32.58
CA LYS A 74 17.01 25.64 -31.58
C LYS A 74 16.26 25.11 -30.37
N ASP A 75 16.60 25.62 -29.20
CA ASP A 75 15.93 25.29 -27.94
C ASP A 75 15.91 23.77 -27.66
N TYR A 76 16.94 23.05 -28.15
CA TYR A 76 17.09 21.61 -27.94
C TYR A 76 17.27 21.27 -26.46
N TYR A 77 17.93 22.15 -25.70
CA TYR A 77 18.20 22.02 -24.26
C TYR A 77 17.29 22.88 -23.38
N ASP A 78 16.21 23.46 -23.92
CA ASP A 78 15.33 24.32 -23.14
C ASP A 78 14.50 23.51 -22.12
N GLU A 79 14.58 23.90 -20.86
CA GLU A 79 14.08 23.17 -19.67
C GLU A 79 12.65 23.57 -19.26
N GLU A 80 12.00 24.52 -19.95
CA GLU A 80 10.66 25.06 -19.60
C GLU A 80 9.49 24.04 -19.61
N ALA A 81 9.74 22.76 -19.90
CA ALA A 81 8.74 21.69 -19.86
C ALA A 81 8.95 20.63 -18.76
N GLY A 82 9.83 20.85 -17.78
CA GLY A 82 10.08 19.86 -16.71
C GLY A 82 10.52 18.49 -17.23
N LYS A 83 11.12 18.47 -18.43
CA LYS A 83 11.63 17.29 -19.12
C LYS A 83 13.04 17.64 -19.56
N GLU A 84 14.02 17.03 -18.90
CA GLU A 84 15.36 16.78 -19.45
C GLU A 84 15.24 16.41 -20.93
N THR A 85 16.18 16.82 -21.80
CA THR A 85 16.02 16.68 -23.26
C THR A 85 15.62 15.25 -23.65
N SER A 86 14.34 15.03 -23.95
CA SER A 86 13.79 13.69 -24.21
C SER A 86 13.99 13.24 -25.66
N ASN A 87 14.75 14.01 -26.42
CA ASN A 87 14.88 13.91 -27.86
C ASN A 87 16.20 13.19 -28.19
N LEU A 88 16.19 12.19 -29.06
CA LEU A 88 17.42 11.52 -29.49
C LEU A 88 17.85 11.97 -30.88
N LEU A 89 19.16 12.08 -31.09
CA LEU A 89 19.76 12.12 -32.42
C LEU A 89 20.10 10.68 -32.82
N ILE A 90 19.57 10.23 -33.96
CA ILE A 90 19.61 8.82 -34.39
C ILE A 90 19.98 8.67 -35.87
N GLY A 91 20.35 7.46 -36.27
CA GLY A 91 20.63 7.09 -37.66
C GLY A 91 20.39 5.60 -37.90
N GLN A 92 20.23 5.21 -39.17
CA GLN A 92 20.20 3.79 -39.55
C GLN A 92 21.60 3.37 -39.99
N ALA A 93 22.19 2.34 -39.40
CA ALA A 93 23.49 1.82 -39.82
C ALA A 93 23.36 0.88 -41.04
N ASP A 94 24.50 0.49 -41.61
CA ASP A 94 24.61 -0.39 -42.79
C ASP A 94 23.94 -1.77 -42.60
N ASN A 95 23.86 -2.23 -41.36
CA ASN A 95 23.15 -3.45 -40.95
C ASN A 95 21.60 -3.31 -40.94
N GLY A 96 21.09 -2.15 -41.32
CA GLY A 96 19.65 -1.86 -41.38
C GLY A 96 19.00 -1.53 -40.03
N LYS A 97 19.77 -1.51 -38.94
CA LYS A 97 19.30 -1.23 -37.58
C LYS A 97 19.44 0.25 -37.24
N ILE A 98 18.64 0.70 -36.28
CA ILE A 98 18.62 2.10 -35.83
C ILE A 98 19.48 2.23 -34.58
N TYR A 99 20.32 3.25 -34.51
CA TYR A 99 21.18 3.55 -33.37
C TYR A 99 21.10 5.03 -33.01
N ALA A 100 21.46 5.33 -31.76
CA ALA A 100 21.72 6.70 -31.33
C ALA A 100 23.14 7.13 -31.72
N TYR A 101 23.37 8.44 -31.74
CA TYR A 101 24.71 8.99 -31.74
C TYR A 101 25.24 9.04 -30.31
N ILE A 102 26.34 8.34 -30.06
CA ILE A 102 27.00 8.23 -28.75
C ILE A 102 28.37 8.92 -28.78
N PRO A 103 28.85 9.44 -27.64
CA PRO A 103 30.14 10.12 -27.58
C PRO A 103 31.27 9.14 -27.87
N GLU A 104 32.14 9.51 -28.81
CA GLU A 104 33.33 8.71 -29.15
C GLU A 104 34.29 8.59 -27.95
N SER A 105 34.26 9.57 -27.04
CA SER A 105 35.04 9.57 -25.80
C SER A 105 34.59 8.50 -24.79
N GLY A 106 33.38 7.96 -24.93
CA GLY A 106 32.74 7.12 -23.92
C GLY A 106 32.30 7.86 -22.65
N VAL A 107 32.40 9.18 -22.61
CA VAL A 107 32.04 10.00 -21.43
C VAL A 107 30.56 10.41 -21.50
N LYS A 108 29.79 10.14 -20.44
CA LYS A 108 28.34 10.44 -20.41
C LYS A 108 28.00 11.92 -20.62
N THR A 109 28.80 12.84 -20.06
CA THR A 109 28.55 14.28 -20.19
C THR A 109 28.81 14.81 -21.61
N ASP A 110 29.47 14.01 -22.45
CA ASP A 110 29.70 14.32 -23.86
C ASP A 110 28.55 13.82 -24.75
N ALA A 111 27.55 13.14 -24.18
CA ALA A 111 26.37 12.69 -24.89
C ALA A 111 25.55 13.89 -25.40
N VAL A 112 24.96 13.75 -26.60
CA VAL A 112 24.16 14.81 -27.24
C VAL A 112 23.10 15.39 -26.29
N SER A 113 22.41 14.56 -25.51
CA SER A 113 21.36 14.99 -24.57
C SER A 113 21.89 15.68 -23.29
N LEU A 114 23.20 15.63 -23.03
CA LEU A 114 23.81 16.06 -21.75
C LEU A 114 24.96 17.05 -21.92
N LEU A 115 25.23 17.51 -23.15
CA LEU A 115 26.30 18.48 -23.40
C LEU A 115 26.13 19.72 -22.51
N ALA A 116 27.20 20.08 -21.81
CA ALA A 116 27.29 21.38 -21.18
C ALA A 116 27.42 22.49 -22.24
N ASP A 117 27.01 23.71 -21.90
CA ASP A 117 27.13 24.84 -22.82
C ASP A 117 28.58 25.03 -23.29
N GLN A 118 28.73 25.42 -24.55
CA GLN A 118 29.99 25.57 -25.29
C GLN A 118 30.80 24.28 -25.50
N VAL A 119 30.35 23.12 -25.03
CA VAL A 119 31.06 21.84 -25.24
C VAL A 119 30.76 21.29 -26.62
N ALA A 120 31.83 20.96 -27.36
CA ALA A 120 31.78 20.19 -28.59
C ALA A 120 32.34 18.79 -28.36
N ALA A 121 31.63 17.76 -28.83
CA ALA A 121 32.02 16.37 -28.67
C ALA A 121 31.85 15.59 -29.98
N PRO A 122 32.87 14.83 -30.42
CA PRO A 122 32.72 13.84 -31.48
C PRO A 122 31.74 12.75 -31.07
N GLN A 123 30.83 12.40 -31.99
CA GLN A 123 29.87 11.33 -31.81
C GLN A 123 30.04 10.28 -32.91
N ILE A 124 29.67 9.05 -32.59
CA ILE A 124 29.61 7.93 -33.52
C ILE A 124 28.22 7.31 -33.49
N LEU A 125 27.71 6.88 -34.65
CA LEU A 125 26.49 6.12 -34.74
C LEU A 125 26.74 4.69 -34.22
N GLY A 126 26.16 4.32 -33.08
CA GLY A 126 26.41 3.00 -32.51
C GLY A 126 25.88 2.80 -31.09
N GLY A 127 26.40 1.77 -30.42
CA GLY A 127 25.90 1.27 -29.14
C GLY A 127 24.83 0.20 -29.31
N ASP A 128 23.80 0.23 -28.48
CA ASP A 128 22.70 -0.74 -28.53
C ASP A 128 21.68 -0.39 -29.62
N GLU A 129 21.13 -1.42 -30.27
CA GLU A 129 20.07 -1.29 -31.28
C GLU A 129 18.80 -0.68 -30.66
N LEU A 130 18.28 0.38 -31.28
CA LEU A 130 16.96 0.91 -30.94
C LEU A 130 15.88 0.06 -31.62
N ALA A 131 14.89 -0.36 -30.84
CA ALA A 131 13.75 -1.13 -31.34
C ALA A 131 12.93 -0.40 -32.43
N SER A 132 12.97 0.94 -32.46
CA SER A 132 12.36 1.74 -33.53
C SER A 132 13.00 3.12 -33.66
N ALA A 133 12.85 3.76 -34.83
CA ALA A 133 13.21 5.16 -35.06
C ALA A 133 12.19 6.17 -34.48
N PHE A 134 10.97 5.71 -34.20
CA PHE A 134 9.91 6.55 -33.64
C PHE A 134 10.21 6.88 -32.17
N TRP A 135 9.72 8.04 -31.73
CA TRP A 135 10.02 8.53 -30.40
C TRP A 135 9.47 7.59 -29.30
N ALA A 136 10.39 7.12 -28.46
CA ALA A 136 10.15 6.49 -27.17
C ALA A 136 11.41 6.77 -26.33
N PHE A 137 11.32 7.68 -25.36
CA PHE A 137 12.48 8.05 -24.56
C PHE A 137 12.82 6.94 -23.56
N ASN A 138 13.74 6.06 -23.94
CA ASN A 138 14.36 5.06 -23.06
C ASN A 138 15.87 5.02 -23.35
N PRO A 139 16.67 5.95 -22.80
CA PRO A 139 18.09 6.05 -23.14
C PRO A 139 18.94 5.04 -22.35
N TRP A 140 18.56 3.76 -22.36
CA TRP A 140 19.33 2.65 -21.80
C TRP A 140 20.81 2.63 -22.26
N TRP A 141 21.10 3.16 -23.45
CA TRP A 141 22.46 3.35 -23.95
C TRP A 141 23.33 4.28 -23.06
N LEU A 142 22.75 5.26 -22.35
CA LEU A 142 23.48 6.06 -21.36
C LEU A 142 23.91 5.22 -20.15
N ALA A 143 23.22 4.12 -19.84
CA ALA A 143 23.64 3.15 -18.85
C ALA A 143 24.78 2.24 -19.38
N ALA A 144 24.83 1.99 -20.68
CA ALA A 144 25.88 1.20 -21.32
C ALA A 144 27.23 1.96 -21.48
N LEU A 145 27.22 3.31 -21.50
CA LEU A 145 28.43 4.15 -21.50
C LEU A 145 29.10 4.29 -20.13
N VAL A 146 28.74 3.41 -19.17
CA VAL A 146 29.38 3.33 -17.86
C VAL A 146 30.62 2.42 -17.97
N PRO A 147 31.85 2.92 -17.75
CA PRO A 147 32.85 2.08 -17.09
C PRO A 147 32.30 1.83 -15.68
N LEU A 148 31.94 0.57 -15.36
CA LEU A 148 31.28 0.10 -14.14
C LEU A 148 31.54 0.98 -12.91
N ALA A 149 30.73 2.02 -12.72
CA ALA A 149 30.68 2.91 -11.56
C ALA A 149 29.42 3.77 -11.69
N ALA A 150 28.36 3.30 -11.04
CA ALA A 150 27.17 4.05 -10.66
C ALA A 150 26.23 4.56 -11.77
N GLY A 151 25.08 3.91 -11.83
CA GLY A 151 23.82 4.42 -12.35
C GLY A 151 23.47 5.76 -11.72
N ILE A 152 23.27 6.73 -12.61
CA ILE A 152 22.61 7.98 -12.31
C ILE A 152 21.33 7.94 -13.14
N THR A 153 20.21 7.94 -12.45
CA THR A 153 18.93 8.44 -12.97
C THR A 153 19.12 9.90 -13.35
N ILE A 154 18.75 10.28 -14.57
CA ILE A 154 18.73 11.68 -15.00
C ILE A 154 17.75 12.44 -14.09
N ALA A 155 18.29 13.24 -13.18
CA ALA A 155 17.60 14.30 -12.47
C ALA A 155 18.62 15.41 -12.26
N ALA A 156 18.47 16.52 -13.00
CA ALA A 156 19.25 17.73 -12.79
C ALA A 156 19.07 18.23 -11.35
N SER A 157 20.17 18.32 -10.61
CA SER A 157 20.25 19.17 -9.43
C SER A 157 21.56 19.94 -9.43
N ASN A 158 21.43 21.23 -9.73
CA ASN A 158 22.45 22.25 -9.54
C ASN A 158 22.84 22.38 -8.05
N SER A 159 24.14 22.36 -7.78
CA SER A 159 24.82 23.19 -6.78
C SER A 159 26.30 23.23 -7.21
N GLY A 160 27.03 24.33 -7.35
CA GLY A 160 26.89 25.68 -6.84
C GLY A 160 28.29 26.15 -6.43
N GLY A 161 29.08 26.64 -7.39
CA GLY A 161 30.17 27.62 -7.26
C GLY A 161 31.43 27.29 -6.42
N SER A 162 32.60 27.33 -7.08
CA SER A 162 33.69 28.20 -6.60
C SER A 162 34.62 28.62 -7.74
N SER A 163 34.73 29.94 -7.89
CA SER A 163 35.69 30.68 -8.70
C SER A 163 37.09 30.63 -8.07
N GLY A 164 38.17 30.66 -8.87
CA GLY A 164 39.52 30.86 -8.35
C GLY A 164 40.69 30.52 -9.28
N ASN A 165 41.02 31.46 -10.17
CA ASN A 165 42.33 31.84 -10.76
C ASN A 165 43.40 30.81 -11.22
N ASN A 166 43.82 31.05 -12.46
CA ASN A 166 45.07 30.64 -13.11
C ASN A 166 46.34 30.95 -12.28
N ASN A 167 47.29 30.00 -12.23
CA ASN A 167 48.69 30.26 -12.57
C ASN A 167 49.43 28.94 -12.83
N GLY A 168 50.20 28.90 -13.92
CA GLY A 168 50.94 27.71 -14.34
C GLY A 168 52.18 27.43 -13.48
N SER A 169 52.49 26.15 -13.28
CA SER A 169 53.84 25.65 -13.10
C SER A 169 53.83 24.12 -13.27
N ASN A 170 54.61 23.62 -14.24
CA ASN A 170 54.74 22.20 -14.54
C ASN A 170 55.48 21.47 -13.40
N ASN A 171 54.75 20.62 -12.67
CA ASN A 171 55.25 19.43 -11.95
C ASN A 171 54.02 18.64 -11.49
N GLU A 172 53.52 17.72 -12.31
CA GLU A 172 52.33 16.93 -11.97
C GLU A 172 52.71 15.77 -11.04
N GLU A 173 52.45 15.97 -9.74
CA GLU A 173 51.84 14.91 -8.92
C GLU A 173 50.48 14.57 -9.53
N PRO A 174 50.03 13.29 -9.48
CA PRO A 174 48.71 12.95 -9.98
C PRO A 174 47.64 13.72 -9.20
N ASP A 175 46.85 14.52 -9.91
CA ASP A 175 45.69 15.22 -9.36
C ASP A 175 44.64 14.20 -8.91
N ASN A 176 44.66 13.87 -7.62
CA ASN A 176 43.77 12.90 -6.99
C ASN A 176 42.34 13.45 -6.76
N THR A 177 42.03 14.69 -7.15
CA THR A 177 40.70 15.28 -6.90
C THR A 177 39.60 14.66 -7.77
N ALA A 178 39.90 14.33 -9.03
CA ALA A 178 38.94 13.73 -9.95
C ALA A 178 38.56 12.27 -9.58
N PRO A 179 39.51 11.36 -9.26
CA PRO A 179 39.19 10.01 -8.79
C PRO A 179 38.38 9.97 -7.49
N VAL A 180 38.71 10.84 -6.53
CA VAL A 180 37.98 10.95 -5.25
C VAL A 180 36.55 11.40 -5.47
N LYS A 181 36.31 12.37 -6.36
CA LYS A 181 34.95 12.82 -6.72
C LYS A 181 34.14 11.69 -7.38
N ALA A 182 34.77 10.92 -8.27
CA ALA A 182 34.12 9.77 -8.90
C ALA A 182 33.72 8.69 -7.86
N ALA A 183 34.62 8.36 -6.92
CA ALA A 183 34.32 7.42 -5.84
C ALA A 183 33.17 7.92 -4.94
N LYS A 184 33.20 9.20 -4.52
CA LYS A 184 32.11 9.80 -3.72
C LYS A 184 30.75 9.72 -4.43
N ASN A 185 30.72 10.01 -5.71
CA ASN A 185 29.49 9.91 -6.51
C ASN A 185 29.01 8.47 -6.62
N ALA A 186 29.93 7.51 -6.78
CA ALA A 186 29.56 6.11 -6.88
C ALA A 186 28.98 5.56 -5.57
N VAL A 187 29.57 5.91 -4.43
CA VAL A 187 29.03 5.58 -3.09
C VAL A 187 27.65 6.20 -2.90
N ALA A 188 27.47 7.47 -3.24
CA ALA A 188 26.17 8.14 -3.12
C ALA A 188 25.07 7.48 -3.98
N ALA A 189 25.42 6.99 -5.17
CA ALA A 189 24.48 6.26 -6.02
C ALA A 189 24.09 4.89 -5.43
N ALA A 190 25.06 4.15 -4.88
CA ALA A 190 24.81 2.88 -4.21
C ALA A 190 23.93 3.04 -2.97
N GLU A 191 24.21 4.04 -2.13
CA GLU A 191 23.38 4.39 -0.96
C GLU A 191 21.97 4.80 -1.36
N LYS A 192 21.82 5.58 -2.44
CA LYS A 192 20.50 5.97 -2.93
C LYS A 192 19.71 4.76 -3.43
N ALA A 193 20.34 3.87 -4.19
CA ALA A 193 19.67 2.66 -4.68
C ALA A 193 19.24 1.74 -3.53
N ALA A 194 20.08 1.55 -2.53
CA ALA A 194 19.73 0.81 -1.32
C ALA A 194 18.55 1.47 -0.57
N SER A 195 18.59 2.79 -0.40
CA SER A 195 17.48 3.53 0.24
C SER A 195 16.17 3.46 -0.55
N ASP A 196 16.22 3.45 -1.87
CA ASP A 196 15.03 3.33 -2.71
C ASP A 196 14.47 1.88 -2.69
N LEU A 197 15.35 0.88 -2.63
CA LEU A 197 14.97 -0.52 -2.40
C LEU A 197 14.30 -0.70 -1.03
N ASP A 198 14.86 -0.13 0.05
CA ASP A 198 14.27 -0.19 1.40
C ASP A 198 12.84 0.39 1.41
N LYS A 199 12.61 1.52 0.72
CA LYS A 199 11.27 2.11 0.60
C LYS A 199 10.32 1.21 -0.18
N ALA A 200 10.79 0.60 -1.27
CA ALA A 200 9.98 -0.30 -2.09
C ALA A 200 9.60 -1.57 -1.30
N ILE A 201 10.54 -2.13 -0.52
CA ILE A 201 10.29 -3.24 0.40
C ILE A 201 9.24 -2.83 1.45
N ALA A 202 9.42 -1.68 2.10
CA ALA A 202 8.49 -1.21 3.12
C ALA A 202 7.08 -0.99 2.59
N GLU A 203 6.94 -0.49 1.35
CA GLU A 203 5.63 -0.32 0.70
C GLU A 203 4.98 -1.67 0.38
N ALA A 204 5.71 -2.60 -0.22
CA ALA A 204 5.20 -3.92 -0.56
C ALA A 204 4.77 -4.71 0.69
N GLN A 205 5.47 -4.55 1.81
CA GLN A 205 5.14 -5.23 3.05
C GLN A 205 3.82 -4.77 3.69
N LYS A 206 3.26 -3.63 3.30
CA LYS A 206 1.98 -3.15 3.85
C LYS A 206 0.82 -4.09 3.55
N GLY A 207 0.81 -4.69 2.35
CA GLY A 207 -0.21 -5.65 1.90
C GLY A 207 0.22 -7.11 1.96
N GLY A 208 1.31 -7.43 2.67
CA GLY A 208 1.97 -8.73 2.57
C GLY A 208 2.80 -8.86 1.28
N LEU A 209 4.00 -9.42 1.37
CA LEU A 209 4.90 -9.50 0.23
C LEU A 209 4.57 -10.70 -0.65
N THR A 210 4.00 -10.44 -1.84
CA THR A 210 3.68 -11.49 -2.82
C THR A 210 4.92 -12.01 -3.57
N ALA A 211 4.80 -13.15 -4.24
CA ALA A 211 5.88 -13.73 -5.04
C ALA A 211 6.25 -12.84 -6.24
N GLU A 212 5.26 -12.24 -6.89
CA GLU A 212 5.44 -11.32 -8.02
C GLU A 212 6.14 -10.03 -7.59
N GLU A 213 5.77 -9.45 -6.45
CA GLU A 213 6.43 -8.26 -5.91
C GLU A 213 7.85 -8.58 -5.45
N LYS A 214 8.04 -9.71 -4.77
CA LYS A 214 9.39 -10.18 -4.41
C LYS A 214 10.28 -10.32 -5.64
N SER A 215 9.77 -10.86 -6.75
CA SER A 215 10.55 -10.98 -7.99
C SER A 215 11.01 -9.62 -8.52
N LYS A 216 10.18 -8.58 -8.43
CA LYS A 216 10.55 -7.21 -8.85
C LYS A 216 11.56 -6.58 -7.90
N LEU A 217 11.37 -6.77 -6.59
CA LEU A 217 12.32 -6.30 -5.58
C LEU A 217 13.66 -7.02 -5.71
N ASP A 218 13.67 -8.32 -6.04
CA ASP A 218 14.89 -9.09 -6.31
C ASP A 218 15.61 -8.56 -7.56
N GLU A 219 14.90 -8.05 -8.57
CA GLU A 219 15.48 -7.36 -9.72
C GLU A 219 16.10 -6.01 -9.31
N GLN A 220 15.40 -5.20 -8.52
CA GLN A 220 15.94 -3.94 -7.98
C GLN A 220 17.14 -4.16 -7.06
N ALA A 221 17.14 -5.24 -6.27
CA ALA A 221 18.26 -5.62 -5.42
C ALA A 221 19.50 -5.96 -6.24
N LYS A 222 19.35 -6.66 -7.38
CA LYS A 222 20.47 -6.90 -8.31
C LYS A 222 21.04 -5.61 -8.88
N GLU A 223 20.19 -4.64 -9.20
CA GLU A 223 20.65 -3.32 -9.65
C GLU A 223 21.40 -2.58 -8.53
N ALA A 224 20.86 -2.58 -7.31
CA ALA A 224 21.51 -1.97 -6.14
C ALA A 224 22.85 -2.66 -5.79
N ASP A 225 22.94 -3.98 -5.91
CA ASP A 225 24.17 -4.75 -5.72
C ASP A 225 25.22 -4.41 -6.79
N ALA A 226 24.81 -4.30 -8.06
CA ALA A 226 25.73 -3.87 -9.12
C ALA A 226 26.29 -2.46 -8.86
N LEU A 227 25.47 -1.56 -8.30
CA LEU A 227 25.92 -0.21 -7.91
C LEU A 227 26.87 -0.24 -6.70
N LYS A 228 26.58 -1.09 -5.70
CA LYS A 228 27.45 -1.32 -4.54
C LYS A 228 28.81 -1.86 -4.97
N ASP A 229 28.84 -2.86 -5.85
CA ASP A 229 30.09 -3.43 -6.39
C ASP A 229 30.90 -2.40 -7.17
N ALA A 230 30.23 -1.58 -7.97
CA ALA A 230 30.87 -0.52 -8.75
C ALA A 230 31.41 0.61 -7.85
N ALA A 231 30.69 0.97 -6.78
CA ALA A 231 31.17 1.89 -5.75
C ALA A 231 32.39 1.32 -5.02
N LYS A 232 32.35 0.02 -4.66
CA LYS A 232 33.50 -0.67 -4.07
C LYS A 232 34.73 -0.62 -4.97
N ALA A 233 34.58 -0.92 -6.25
CA ALA A 233 35.69 -0.86 -7.21
C ALA A 233 36.28 0.56 -7.33
N ALA A 234 35.43 1.59 -7.36
CA ALA A 234 35.87 2.98 -7.42
C ALA A 234 36.63 3.43 -6.15
N VAL A 235 36.18 2.98 -4.97
CA VAL A 235 36.85 3.27 -3.69
C VAL A 235 38.17 2.50 -3.56
N ASP A 236 38.19 1.23 -3.97
CA ASP A 236 39.39 0.38 -3.93
C ASP A 236 40.50 0.93 -4.86
N ALA A 237 40.11 1.56 -5.98
CA ALA A 237 41.01 2.23 -6.93
C ALA A 237 41.61 3.55 -6.43
N LEU A 238 41.12 4.12 -5.31
CA LEU A 238 41.73 5.32 -4.73
C LEU A 238 43.14 5.02 -4.20
N PRO A 239 44.09 5.97 -4.30
CA PRO A 239 45.41 5.81 -3.70
C PRO A 239 45.30 5.67 -2.18
N ASP A 240 46.18 4.89 -1.57
CA ASP A 240 46.18 4.65 -0.11
C ASP A 240 46.48 5.92 0.70
N THR A 241 47.01 6.96 0.05
CA THR A 241 47.21 8.30 0.64
C THR A 241 45.94 9.14 0.67
N SER A 242 44.84 8.69 0.05
CA SER A 242 43.55 9.38 0.07
C SER A 242 42.91 9.31 1.46
N THR A 243 42.65 10.48 2.05
CA THR A 243 41.98 10.59 3.37
C THR A 243 40.52 10.13 3.35
N ASP A 244 39.88 10.11 2.17
CA ASP A 244 38.47 9.72 2.03
C ASP A 244 38.28 8.19 1.92
N LYS A 245 39.33 7.43 1.59
CA LYS A 245 39.22 6.00 1.25
C LYS A 245 38.57 5.18 2.37
N THR A 246 39.02 5.35 3.62
CA THR A 246 38.50 4.60 4.77
C THR A 246 37.03 4.88 5.06
N ASP A 247 36.60 6.15 4.97
CA ASP A 247 35.21 6.55 5.18
C ASP A 247 34.30 5.94 4.11
N LEU A 248 34.70 6.06 2.84
CA LEU A 248 33.94 5.54 1.71
C LEU A 248 33.87 4.00 1.72
N THR A 249 34.95 3.31 2.09
CA THR A 249 34.93 1.85 2.24
C THR A 249 33.89 1.42 3.27
N THR A 250 33.89 2.08 4.45
CA THR A 250 32.94 1.78 5.53
C THR A 250 31.49 1.97 5.06
N ARG A 251 31.21 3.07 4.36
CA ARG A 251 29.88 3.37 3.83
C ARG A 251 29.39 2.33 2.80
N VAL A 252 30.27 1.86 1.92
CA VAL A 252 29.90 0.81 0.94
C VAL A 252 29.67 -0.53 1.63
N GLU A 253 30.48 -0.88 2.62
CA GLU A 253 30.39 -2.19 3.31
C GLU A 253 29.10 -2.37 4.11
N VAL A 254 28.54 -1.28 4.67
CA VAL A 254 27.28 -1.33 5.44
C VAL A 254 26.03 -1.43 4.58
N ILE A 255 26.10 -1.23 3.26
CA ILE A 255 24.95 -1.36 2.36
C ILE A 255 24.48 -2.82 2.34
N ASP A 256 23.20 -3.05 2.57
CA ASP A 256 22.58 -4.36 2.55
C ASP A 256 21.31 -4.33 1.70
N ASN A 257 21.31 -5.08 0.59
CA ASN A 257 20.23 -5.08 -0.39
C ASN A 257 19.37 -6.35 -0.32
N ARG A 258 19.36 -7.04 0.83
CA ARG A 258 18.58 -8.27 1.01
C ARG A 258 17.08 -8.00 0.98
N VAL A 259 16.39 -8.67 0.07
CA VAL A 259 14.93 -8.67 0.00
C VAL A 259 14.38 -9.72 0.98
N PRO A 260 13.37 -9.38 1.80
CA PRO A 260 12.74 -10.33 2.71
C PRO A 260 11.96 -11.44 1.96
N ASP A 261 11.65 -12.51 2.68
CA ASP A 261 10.82 -13.60 2.16
C ASP A 261 9.35 -13.18 1.98
N VAL A 262 8.62 -13.94 1.17
CA VAL A 262 7.18 -13.73 0.95
C VAL A 262 6.41 -13.81 2.28
N THR A 263 5.43 -12.93 2.44
CA THR A 263 4.57 -12.88 3.63
C THR A 263 3.10 -12.75 3.23
N GLU A 264 2.20 -13.29 4.03
CA GLU A 264 0.76 -13.13 3.77
C GLU A 264 0.27 -11.73 4.14
N ASP A 265 -0.80 -11.30 3.46
CA ASP A 265 -1.49 -10.04 3.71
C ASP A 265 -2.20 -10.06 5.08
N PRO A 266 -1.83 -9.20 6.04
CA PRO A 266 -2.51 -9.11 7.33
C PRO A 266 -4.02 -8.82 7.19
N ALA A 267 -4.44 -8.12 6.14
CA ALA A 267 -5.85 -7.84 5.89
C ALA A 267 -6.64 -9.10 5.54
N THR A 268 -5.98 -10.09 4.92
CA THR A 268 -6.60 -11.40 4.62
C THR A 268 -6.87 -12.18 5.91
N GLU A 269 -5.92 -12.23 6.82
CA GLU A 269 -6.10 -12.85 8.15
C GLU A 269 -7.20 -12.14 8.94
N ALA A 270 -7.17 -10.80 8.98
CA ALA A 270 -8.17 -9.99 9.68
C ALA A 270 -9.58 -10.19 9.13
N LYS A 271 -9.74 -10.23 7.80
CA LYS A 271 -11.04 -10.49 7.16
C LYS A 271 -11.59 -11.86 7.52
N ALA A 272 -10.74 -12.90 7.51
CA ALA A 272 -11.16 -14.25 7.90
C ALA A 272 -11.59 -14.31 9.38
N ALA A 273 -10.89 -13.59 10.26
CA ALA A 273 -11.23 -13.51 11.67
C ALA A 273 -12.57 -12.78 11.91
N VAL A 274 -12.84 -11.67 11.20
CA VAL A 274 -14.14 -10.98 11.23
C VAL A 274 -15.26 -11.90 10.76
N GLU A 275 -15.08 -12.62 9.65
CA GLU A 275 -16.08 -13.56 9.14
C GLU A 275 -16.37 -14.70 10.14
N ALA A 276 -15.34 -15.19 10.83
CA ALA A 276 -15.50 -16.18 11.90
C ALA A 276 -16.30 -15.62 13.10
N ALA A 277 -16.00 -14.39 13.52
CA ALA A 277 -16.72 -13.72 14.60
C ALA A 277 -18.19 -13.47 14.23
N GLU A 278 -18.49 -13.03 13.00
CA GLU A 278 -19.85 -12.85 12.51
C GLU A 278 -20.63 -14.17 12.46
N LYS A 279 -19.99 -15.27 12.05
CA LYS A 279 -20.59 -16.60 12.05
C LYS A 279 -20.93 -17.05 13.47
N ALA A 280 -20.01 -16.86 14.43
CA ALA A 280 -20.25 -17.21 15.82
C ALA A 280 -21.39 -16.38 16.43
N ALA A 281 -21.45 -15.07 16.14
CA ALA A 281 -22.55 -14.20 16.56
C ALA A 281 -23.90 -14.67 16.03
N LYS A 282 -23.98 -15.06 14.74
CA LYS A 282 -25.21 -15.62 14.15
C LYS A 282 -25.63 -16.94 14.79
N VAL A 283 -24.66 -17.83 15.06
CA VAL A 283 -24.93 -19.11 15.74
C VAL A 283 -25.51 -18.85 17.13
N LEU A 284 -24.96 -17.88 17.86
CA LEU A 284 -25.47 -17.45 19.16
C LEU A 284 -26.90 -16.89 19.06
N ASP A 285 -27.17 -15.98 18.12
CA ASP A 285 -28.50 -15.41 17.89
C ASP A 285 -29.54 -16.50 17.60
N GLU A 286 -29.19 -17.48 16.76
CA GLU A 286 -30.05 -18.62 16.44
C GLU A 286 -30.27 -19.53 17.66
N ALA A 287 -29.23 -19.79 18.46
CA ALA A 287 -29.34 -20.58 19.68
C ALA A 287 -30.25 -19.90 20.71
N ILE A 288 -30.12 -18.57 20.88
CA ILE A 288 -30.99 -17.76 21.74
C ILE A 288 -32.44 -17.80 21.24
N ALA A 289 -32.66 -17.69 19.92
CA ALA A 289 -34.00 -17.72 19.34
C ALA A 289 -34.71 -19.07 19.53
N ASN A 290 -33.95 -20.16 19.50
CA ASN A 290 -34.44 -21.54 19.64
C ASN A 290 -34.50 -22.04 21.09
N ALA A 291 -33.93 -21.30 22.04
CA ALA A 291 -33.83 -21.73 23.43
C ALA A 291 -35.21 -21.88 24.08
N GLU A 292 -35.43 -23.02 24.74
CA GLU A 292 -36.64 -23.23 25.52
C GLU A 292 -36.69 -22.28 26.72
N LYS A 293 -37.88 -21.76 26.99
CA LYS A 293 -38.12 -20.87 28.14
C LYS A 293 -38.68 -21.65 29.33
N ASN A 294 -38.22 -21.29 30.51
CA ASN A 294 -38.82 -21.65 31.78
C ASN A 294 -40.22 -21.01 31.90
N PRO A 295 -41.09 -21.51 32.80
CA PRO A 295 -42.38 -20.90 33.09
C PRO A 295 -42.29 -19.44 33.57
N ASP A 296 -41.16 -19.01 34.12
CA ASP A 296 -40.88 -17.62 34.51
C ASP A 296 -40.37 -16.74 33.35
N GLY A 297 -40.21 -17.31 32.14
CA GLY A 297 -39.72 -16.62 30.95
C GLY A 297 -38.19 -16.63 30.77
N SER A 298 -37.42 -17.14 31.73
CA SER A 298 -35.94 -17.28 31.62
C SER A 298 -35.55 -18.40 30.64
N LEU A 299 -34.32 -18.38 30.13
CA LEU A 299 -33.84 -19.43 29.21
C LEU A 299 -33.39 -20.67 30.02
N LYS A 300 -33.81 -21.87 29.61
CA LYS A 300 -33.49 -23.12 30.32
C LYS A 300 -32.00 -23.49 30.27
N ASP A 301 -31.33 -23.25 29.14
CA ASP A 301 -29.94 -23.66 28.90
C ASP A 301 -28.96 -22.47 28.98
N GLU A 302 -29.20 -21.56 29.93
CA GLU A 302 -28.42 -20.32 30.10
C GLU A 302 -26.91 -20.55 30.17
N ALA A 303 -26.46 -21.64 30.81
CA ALA A 303 -25.05 -21.98 30.89
C ALA A 303 -24.42 -22.36 29.53
N ALA A 304 -25.15 -23.08 28.67
CA ALA A 304 -24.68 -23.46 27.34
C ALA A 304 -24.64 -22.26 26.39
N LEU A 305 -25.67 -21.41 26.46
CA LEU A 305 -25.73 -20.16 25.71
C LEU A 305 -24.64 -19.18 26.18
N LYS A 306 -24.32 -19.15 27.48
CA LYS A 306 -23.20 -18.36 28.01
C LYS A 306 -21.84 -18.85 27.51
N ALA A 307 -21.68 -20.16 27.30
CA ALA A 307 -20.46 -20.71 26.71
C ALA A 307 -20.31 -20.29 25.23
N GLN A 308 -21.39 -20.36 24.43
CA GLN A 308 -21.40 -19.87 23.04
C GLN A 308 -21.17 -18.37 22.94
N GLN A 309 -21.72 -17.63 23.90
CA GLN A 309 -21.49 -16.21 24.08
C GLN A 309 -20.01 -15.88 24.32
N ASP A 310 -19.35 -16.65 25.18
CA ASP A 310 -17.94 -16.46 25.47
C ASP A 310 -17.06 -16.81 24.26
N GLU A 311 -17.42 -17.84 23.49
CA GLU A 311 -16.76 -18.18 22.23
C GLU A 311 -16.91 -17.06 21.18
N ALA A 312 -18.13 -16.52 20.99
CA ALA A 312 -18.37 -15.41 20.07
C ALA A 312 -17.60 -14.14 20.47
N ASN A 313 -17.50 -13.86 21.78
CA ASN A 313 -16.70 -12.75 22.29
C ASN A 313 -15.19 -12.97 22.10
N ALA A 314 -14.70 -14.18 22.35
CA ALA A 314 -13.30 -14.52 22.11
C ALA A 314 -12.92 -14.35 20.63
N LEU A 315 -13.80 -14.77 19.71
CA LEU A 315 -13.58 -14.57 18.26
C LEU A 315 -13.66 -13.11 17.85
N LYS A 316 -14.55 -12.31 18.45
CA LYS A 316 -14.60 -10.86 18.24
C LYS A 316 -13.30 -10.17 18.68
N GLU A 317 -12.75 -10.55 19.82
CA GLU A 317 -11.47 -10.00 20.29
C GLU A 317 -10.30 -10.47 19.41
N ALA A 318 -10.28 -11.74 18.99
CA ALA A 318 -9.29 -12.23 18.03
C ALA A 318 -9.35 -11.48 16.68
N ALA A 319 -10.56 -11.13 16.21
CA ALA A 319 -10.73 -10.29 15.03
C ALA A 319 -10.12 -8.90 15.22
N LYS A 320 -10.36 -8.24 16.38
CA LYS A 320 -9.74 -6.94 16.69
C LYS A 320 -8.22 -7.01 16.78
N GLU A 321 -7.66 -8.07 17.36
CA GLU A 321 -6.21 -8.29 17.40
C GLU A 321 -5.61 -8.48 16.00
N ALA A 322 -6.30 -9.19 15.10
CA ALA A 322 -5.88 -9.33 13.72
C ALA A 322 -5.99 -7.99 12.95
N ILE A 323 -7.07 -7.23 13.15
CA ILE A 323 -7.26 -5.89 12.56
C ILE A 323 -6.17 -4.92 13.02
N ALA A 324 -5.68 -5.03 14.26
CA ALA A 324 -4.59 -4.20 14.76
C ALA A 324 -3.26 -4.38 14.00
N LYS A 325 -3.09 -5.50 13.27
CA LYS A 325 -1.92 -5.76 12.42
C LYS A 325 -2.08 -5.22 10.98
N VAL A 326 -3.27 -4.79 10.60
CA VAL A 326 -3.54 -4.23 9.26
C VAL A 326 -2.93 -2.84 9.18
N THR A 327 -2.09 -2.62 8.16
CA THR A 327 -1.36 -1.36 7.98
C THR A 327 -2.04 -0.40 7.02
N ASP A 328 -2.94 -0.88 6.16
CA ASP A 328 -3.77 -0.03 5.30
C ASP A 328 -4.91 0.59 6.11
N ASP A 329 -4.87 1.92 6.27
CA ASP A 329 -5.82 2.67 7.10
C ASP A 329 -7.27 2.51 6.62
N ALA A 330 -7.49 2.45 5.30
CA ALA A 330 -8.84 2.40 4.74
C ALA A 330 -9.50 1.02 4.97
N GLN A 331 -8.75 -0.06 4.73
CA GLN A 331 -9.19 -1.42 5.01
C GLN A 331 -9.37 -1.64 6.50
N LYS A 332 -8.45 -1.13 7.32
CA LYS A 332 -8.53 -1.22 8.78
C LYS A 332 -9.82 -0.59 9.30
N VAL A 333 -10.17 0.61 8.83
CA VAL A 333 -11.41 1.31 9.23
C VAL A 333 -12.66 0.51 8.86
N GLU A 334 -12.70 -0.10 7.67
CA GLU A 334 -13.85 -0.89 7.25
C GLU A 334 -14.00 -2.18 8.07
N LEU A 335 -12.89 -2.87 8.36
CA LEU A 335 -12.90 -4.07 9.21
C LEU A 335 -13.25 -3.74 10.66
N ASP A 336 -12.72 -2.65 11.22
CA ASP A 336 -13.07 -2.17 12.57
C ASP A 336 -14.59 -1.92 12.66
N LYS A 337 -15.19 -1.28 11.65
CA LYS A 337 -16.64 -1.05 11.61
C LYS A 337 -17.44 -2.34 11.57
N GLN A 338 -16.98 -3.36 10.84
CA GLN A 338 -17.62 -4.67 10.81
C GLN A 338 -17.53 -5.36 12.17
N ALA A 339 -16.34 -5.38 12.78
CA ALA A 339 -16.12 -5.95 14.11
C ALA A 339 -16.94 -5.24 15.21
N ASP A 340 -17.05 -3.91 15.14
CA ASP A 340 -17.85 -3.12 16.10
C ASP A 340 -19.35 -3.34 15.95
N ALA A 341 -19.83 -3.65 14.73
CA ALA A 341 -21.23 -3.98 14.48
C ALA A 341 -21.66 -5.33 15.07
N ILE A 342 -20.71 -6.23 15.35
CA ILE A 342 -20.99 -7.51 16.00
C ILE A 342 -21.45 -7.25 17.44
N ASN A 343 -22.72 -7.46 17.72
CA ASN A 343 -23.26 -7.39 19.07
C ASN A 343 -23.52 -8.81 19.57
N ASN A 344 -22.76 -9.21 20.58
CA ASN A 344 -23.01 -10.46 21.28
C ASN A 344 -23.55 -10.15 22.68
N ASP A 345 -24.31 -9.09 22.92
CA ASP A 345 -24.91 -8.91 24.24
C ASP A 345 -26.02 -9.94 24.42
N PHE A 346 -25.93 -10.68 25.52
CA PHE A 346 -26.98 -11.61 25.92
C PHE A 346 -28.26 -10.82 26.18
N PRO A 347 -29.44 -11.25 25.67
CA PRO A 347 -30.69 -10.68 26.09
C PRO A 347 -30.90 -11.03 27.56
N THR A 348 -30.50 -10.11 28.43
CA THR A 348 -30.90 -10.16 29.82
C THR A 348 -32.41 -10.00 29.84
N ALA A 349 -33.12 -10.97 30.42
CA ALA A 349 -34.56 -10.84 30.59
C ALA A 349 -34.80 -9.55 31.38
N ASP A 350 -35.59 -8.62 30.82
CA ASP A 350 -35.99 -7.41 31.55
C ASP A 350 -36.60 -7.89 32.87
N PRO A 351 -35.92 -7.66 34.01
CA PRO A 351 -36.31 -8.29 35.26
C PRO A 351 -37.70 -7.80 35.69
N VAL A 352 -38.08 -6.57 35.30
CA VAL A 352 -39.41 -6.01 35.56
C VAL A 352 -40.47 -6.74 34.74
N LYS A 353 -40.20 -6.97 33.44
CA LYS A 353 -41.12 -7.69 32.56
C LYS A 353 -41.28 -9.16 32.98
N ALA A 354 -40.19 -9.83 33.34
CA ALA A 354 -40.22 -11.21 33.84
C ALA A 354 -41.02 -11.32 35.14
N ALA A 355 -40.85 -10.36 36.06
CA ALA A 355 -41.63 -10.30 37.29
C ALA A 355 -43.14 -10.06 37.02
N ASP A 356 -43.49 -9.18 36.08
CA ASP A 356 -44.87 -8.92 35.69
C ASP A 356 -45.54 -10.15 35.05
N GLU A 357 -44.82 -10.89 34.20
CA GLU A 357 -45.32 -12.13 33.57
C GLU A 357 -45.48 -13.26 34.60
N ALA A 358 -44.52 -13.46 35.51
CA ALA A 358 -44.61 -14.44 36.58
C ALA A 358 -45.79 -14.14 37.52
N LEU A 359 -46.00 -12.86 37.86
CA LEU A 359 -47.13 -12.41 38.67
C LEU A 359 -48.47 -12.65 37.94
N ALA A 360 -48.53 -12.43 36.62
CA ALA A 360 -49.72 -12.71 35.83
C ALA A 360 -50.06 -14.20 35.81
N LYS A 361 -49.07 -15.09 35.65
CA LYS A 361 -49.25 -16.55 35.69
C LYS A 361 -49.72 -17.03 37.06
N ALA A 362 -49.13 -16.51 38.15
CA ALA A 362 -49.56 -16.84 39.50
C ALA A 362 -51.02 -16.42 39.76
N LYS A 363 -51.43 -15.23 39.30
CA LYS A 363 -52.82 -14.76 39.40
C LYS A 363 -53.79 -15.61 38.58
N ALA A 364 -53.40 -16.01 37.38
CA ALA A 364 -54.21 -16.86 36.52
C ALA A 364 -54.41 -18.26 37.15
N ALA A 365 -53.36 -18.85 37.72
CA ALA A 365 -53.44 -20.14 38.42
C ALA A 365 -54.31 -20.07 39.69
N GLU A 366 -54.20 -18.98 40.47
CA GLU A 366 -55.05 -18.76 41.67
C GLU A 366 -56.53 -18.60 41.26
N ALA A 367 -56.83 -17.88 40.18
CA ALA A 367 -58.18 -17.74 39.65
C ALA A 367 -58.76 -19.07 39.11
N ALA A 368 -57.94 -19.85 38.40
CA ALA A 368 -58.34 -21.17 37.88
C ALA A 368 -58.65 -22.15 39.03
N LEU A 369 -57.89 -22.10 40.12
CA LEU A 369 -58.16 -22.89 41.31
C LEU A 369 -59.47 -22.47 41.99
N ASP A 370 -59.72 -21.17 42.16
CA ASP A 370 -60.98 -20.68 42.75
C ASP A 370 -62.20 -21.09 41.92
N GLU A 371 -62.08 -21.05 40.58
CA GLU A 371 -63.11 -21.55 39.65
C GLU A 371 -63.30 -23.07 39.76
N ALA A 372 -62.22 -23.84 39.84
CA ALA A 372 -62.28 -25.28 40.02
C ALA A 372 -62.95 -25.66 41.35
N ILE A 373 -62.65 -24.94 42.44
CA ILE A 373 -63.31 -25.13 43.75
C ILE A 373 -64.81 -24.79 43.66
N ALA A 374 -65.18 -23.73 42.94
CA ALA A 374 -66.58 -23.34 42.77
C ALA A 374 -67.40 -24.36 41.95
N ASN A 375 -66.75 -24.98 40.95
CA ASN A 375 -67.36 -25.97 40.07
C ASN A 375 -67.28 -27.41 40.60
N ALA A 376 -66.56 -27.64 41.69
CA ALA A 376 -66.34 -28.98 42.22
C ALA A 376 -67.66 -29.60 42.76
N GLU A 377 -67.98 -30.79 42.27
CA GLU A 377 -69.14 -31.53 42.75
C GLU A 377 -68.94 -31.99 44.20
N LYS A 378 -70.02 -31.89 44.98
CA LYS A 378 -70.05 -32.37 46.36
C LYS A 378 -70.63 -33.77 46.44
N ASN A 379 -70.03 -34.59 47.29
CA ASN A 379 -70.63 -35.80 47.81
C ASN A 379 -71.89 -35.47 48.64
N PRO A 380 -72.79 -36.44 48.87
CA PRO A 380 -73.97 -36.25 49.72
C PRO A 380 -73.64 -35.80 51.15
N ASP A 381 -72.43 -36.10 51.64
CA ASP A 381 -71.92 -35.67 52.96
C ASP A 381 -71.32 -34.25 52.95
N GLY A 382 -71.31 -33.59 51.79
CA GLY A 382 -70.79 -32.23 51.61
C GLY A 382 -69.29 -32.16 51.27
N SER A 383 -68.55 -33.27 51.25
CA SER A 383 -67.14 -33.31 50.83
C SER A 383 -66.99 -33.16 49.32
N LEU A 384 -65.82 -32.74 48.82
CA LEU A 384 -65.57 -32.58 47.38
C LEU A 384 -65.19 -33.93 46.74
N LYS A 385 -65.78 -34.27 45.58
CA LYS A 385 -65.53 -35.55 44.89
C LYS A 385 -64.11 -35.67 44.32
N ASP A 386 -63.55 -34.57 43.82
CA ASP A 386 -62.26 -34.54 43.11
C ASP A 386 -61.15 -33.84 43.90
N GLU A 387 -61.10 -34.10 45.21
CA GLU A 387 -60.18 -33.43 46.16
C GLU A 387 -58.69 -33.55 45.77
N ALA A 388 -58.30 -34.68 45.17
CA ALA A 388 -56.92 -34.89 44.70
C ALA A 388 -56.55 -33.97 43.52
N ALA A 389 -57.47 -33.71 42.60
CA ALA A 389 -57.24 -32.82 41.46
C ALA A 389 -57.16 -31.35 41.91
N LEU A 390 -58.04 -30.95 42.83
CA LEU A 390 -58.00 -29.62 43.46
C LEU A 390 -56.70 -29.40 44.25
N LYS A 391 -56.21 -30.45 44.93
CA LYS A 391 -54.93 -30.37 45.64
C LYS A 391 -53.75 -30.20 44.68
N ALA A 392 -53.74 -30.92 43.56
CA ALA A 392 -52.70 -30.74 42.53
C ALA A 392 -52.70 -29.32 41.93
N GLN A 393 -53.87 -28.76 41.64
CA GLN A 393 -54.00 -27.37 41.17
C GLN A 393 -53.60 -26.35 42.25
N GLN A 394 -53.90 -26.63 43.51
CA GLN A 394 -53.46 -25.80 44.63
C GLN A 394 -51.93 -25.83 44.79
N ASP A 395 -51.30 -26.98 44.63
CA ASP A 395 -49.85 -27.13 44.68
C ASP A 395 -49.17 -26.40 43.50
N GLU A 396 -49.74 -26.48 42.29
CA GLU A 396 -49.28 -25.74 41.10
C GLU A 396 -49.40 -24.21 41.29
N ALA A 397 -50.55 -23.72 41.77
CA ALA A 397 -50.76 -22.30 42.04
C ALA A 397 -49.79 -21.77 43.11
N ASN A 398 -49.50 -22.57 44.15
CA ASN A 398 -48.51 -22.22 45.16
C ASN A 398 -47.09 -22.18 44.60
N ALA A 399 -46.71 -23.15 43.76
CA ALA A 399 -45.40 -23.18 43.11
C ALA A 399 -45.18 -21.94 42.22
N LEU A 400 -46.17 -21.56 41.41
CA LEU A 400 -46.11 -20.36 40.56
C LEU A 400 -46.07 -19.06 41.39
N LYS A 401 -46.72 -19.03 42.56
CA LYS A 401 -46.68 -17.88 43.47
C LYS A 401 -45.31 -17.70 44.13
N GLU A 402 -44.64 -18.79 44.50
CA GLU A 402 -43.26 -18.73 44.99
C GLU A 402 -42.28 -18.32 43.87
N ALA A 403 -42.44 -18.85 42.66
CA ALA A 403 -41.66 -18.42 41.49
C ALA A 403 -41.84 -16.90 41.21
N ALA A 404 -43.06 -16.37 41.30
CA ALA A 404 -43.32 -14.94 41.15
C ALA A 404 -42.67 -14.09 42.25
N LYS A 405 -42.65 -14.56 43.50
CA LYS A 405 -41.95 -13.86 44.60
C LYS A 405 -40.44 -13.80 44.36
N GLU A 406 -39.86 -14.90 43.90
CA GLU A 406 -38.42 -14.96 43.60
C GLU A 406 -38.04 -14.03 42.43
N ALA A 407 -38.84 -14.00 41.37
CA ALA A 407 -38.66 -13.08 40.25
C ALA A 407 -38.74 -11.60 40.69
N ILE A 408 -39.69 -11.26 41.56
CA ILE A 408 -39.83 -9.90 42.10
C ILE A 408 -38.64 -9.53 43.01
N ALA A 409 -38.12 -10.47 43.80
CA ALA A 409 -36.95 -10.23 44.64
C ALA A 409 -35.70 -9.88 43.82
N LYS A 410 -35.51 -10.55 42.67
CA LYS A 410 -34.42 -10.27 41.71
C LYS A 410 -34.49 -8.85 41.11
N VAL A 411 -35.69 -8.27 40.99
CA VAL A 411 -35.87 -6.86 40.56
C VAL A 411 -35.43 -5.87 41.64
N THR A 412 -35.64 -6.20 42.91
CA THR A 412 -35.38 -5.29 44.05
C THR A 412 -33.93 -5.25 44.51
N ASP A 413 -33.13 -6.27 44.17
CA ASP A 413 -31.73 -6.39 44.59
C ASP A 413 -30.71 -5.81 43.56
N ASP A 414 -31.17 -5.29 42.41
CA ASP A 414 -30.30 -4.65 41.42
C ASP A 414 -29.86 -3.22 41.85
N PRO A 415 -28.57 -2.97 42.09
CA PRO A 415 -28.06 -1.68 42.59
C PRO A 415 -28.25 -0.50 41.61
N MET A 416 -28.55 -0.73 40.32
CA MET A 416 -28.81 0.35 39.35
C MET A 416 -30.28 0.83 39.30
N MET A 417 -31.22 0.13 39.95
CA MET A 417 -32.67 0.41 39.85
C MET A 417 -33.26 1.21 41.03
N HIS A 418 -32.47 2.02 41.73
CA HIS A 418 -32.95 2.93 42.78
C HIS A 418 -33.70 4.19 42.27
N ARG A 419 -34.46 4.08 41.17
CA ARG A 419 -35.36 5.15 40.72
C ARG A 419 -36.69 4.63 40.18
N LYS A 420 -37.54 4.15 41.10
CA LYS A 420 -38.94 4.57 41.33
C LYS A 420 -39.62 3.55 42.24
N PRO A 421 -40.47 3.96 43.20
CA PRO A 421 -41.30 3.02 43.94
C PRO A 421 -42.29 2.37 42.98
N SER A 422 -41.94 1.20 42.47
CA SER A 422 -42.75 0.44 41.52
C SER A 422 -44.05 -0.01 42.19
N LEU A 423 -45.16 0.22 41.48
CA LEU A 423 -46.54 -0.19 41.77
C LEU A 423 -46.68 -1.67 42.18
N ILE A 424 -45.68 -2.50 41.86
CA ILE A 424 -45.57 -3.93 42.20
C ILE A 424 -45.59 -4.15 43.73
N SER A 425 -44.89 -3.31 44.49
CA SER A 425 -44.88 -3.38 45.97
C SER A 425 -46.22 -3.00 46.63
N LYS A 426 -47.08 -2.24 45.92
CA LYS A 426 -48.46 -1.94 46.35
C LYS A 426 -49.43 -3.08 46.00
N GLN A 427 -49.24 -3.78 44.88
CA GLN A 427 -50.09 -4.90 44.45
C GLN A 427 -50.00 -6.11 45.39
N MET A 428 -48.82 -6.43 45.94
CA MET A 428 -48.69 -7.52 46.92
C MET A 428 -49.42 -7.25 48.25
N ARG A 429 -49.51 -5.99 48.71
CA ARG A 429 -50.25 -5.66 49.94
C ARG A 429 -51.75 -5.87 49.83
N LEU A 430 -52.31 -5.89 48.62
CA LEU A 430 -53.75 -6.15 48.44
C LEU A 430 -54.09 -7.64 48.47
N THR A 431 -53.19 -8.54 48.08
CA THR A 431 -53.48 -9.99 48.05
C THR A 431 -53.26 -10.69 49.40
N THR A 432 -52.49 -10.11 50.33
CA THR A 432 -52.30 -10.72 51.67
C THR A 432 -53.44 -10.41 52.65
N THR A 433 -54.30 -9.44 52.37
CA THR A 433 -55.36 -9.01 53.32
C THR A 433 -56.69 -9.76 53.17
N SER A 434 -56.89 -10.57 52.11
CA SER A 434 -58.22 -11.16 51.83
C SER A 434 -58.42 -12.65 52.21
N ARG A 435 -57.58 -13.24 53.06
CA ARG A 435 -57.82 -14.59 53.64
C ARG A 435 -57.72 -14.63 55.18
N ARG A 436 -58.30 -13.62 55.85
CA ARG A 436 -58.66 -13.68 57.28
C ARG A 436 -60.11 -13.22 57.48
N GLN A 437 -61.04 -14.00 56.93
CA GLN A 437 -62.49 -14.09 57.23
C GLN A 437 -63.01 -14.94 56.06
N THR A 438 -63.35 -16.22 56.21
CA THR A 438 -64.32 -16.82 57.12
C THR A 438 -63.95 -18.28 57.42
N ARG A 439 -64.35 -18.73 58.61
CA ARG A 439 -64.42 -20.13 59.03
C ARG A 439 -65.40 -20.93 58.18
#